data_AF-A0AAU5FNG3-F1
#
_entry.id   AF-A0AAU5FNG3-F1
#
_cell.length_a   1.000
_cell.length_b   1.000
_cell.length_c   1.000
_cell.angle_alpha   90.00
_cell.angle_beta   90.00
_cell.angle_gamma   90.00
#
_symmetry.space_group_name_H-M   'P 1'
#
loop_
_entity.id
_entity.type
_entity.pdbx_description
1 polymer ?
#
loop_
_entity_poly.entity_id
_entity_poly.type
_entity_poly.pdbx_seq_one_letter_code
_entity_poly.pdbx_strand_id
1 'polypeptide(L)'
;MLDLIEFEQLPAESALAKWRAAPKRPVHPALARWTEHAVHGYLAAAAAIPASATVPYGEPLEPVSRMWARQRGPLKPGDPDVHEEMVAERRYAGHGVRELRIVRAGSVRDRPQDKAEIAMAVGVLASGRPVLSSRWSKSRLTLGRFEPARLVRLVEIGCVDASQRILFEGTPDEAYARYDSDVEAHIGKVIAGDSYRPGKQGGVVQSLGPV
;
A
#
# COMPACT_ATOMS: atom_id res chain seq x y z
N MET A 1 8.28 -6.54 -11.62
CA MET A 1 8.41 -7.98 -11.35
C MET A 1 7.08 -8.50 -10.86
N LEU A 2 6.66 -8.21 -9.62
CA LEU A 2 5.38 -8.71 -9.07
C LEU A 2 4.17 -8.36 -9.95
N ASP A 3 4.19 -7.22 -10.65
CA ASP A 3 3.15 -6.88 -11.63
C ASP A 3 2.99 -7.92 -12.76
N LEU A 4 4.08 -8.56 -13.21
CA LEU A 4 4.05 -9.61 -14.23
C LEU A 4 3.36 -10.88 -13.70
N ILE A 5 3.45 -11.14 -12.40
CA ILE A 5 2.76 -12.27 -11.77
C ILE A 5 1.30 -11.90 -11.52
N GLU A 6 1.06 -10.77 -10.85
CA GLU A 6 -0.27 -10.36 -10.38
C GLU A 6 -1.20 -9.94 -11.52
N PHE A 7 -0.72 -9.21 -12.54
CA PHE A 7 -1.57 -8.66 -13.60
C PHE A 7 -1.41 -9.35 -14.94
N GLU A 8 -0.24 -9.92 -15.24
CA GLU A 8 -0.02 -10.70 -16.46
C GLU A 8 -0.14 -12.21 -16.23
N GLN A 9 -0.41 -12.64 -14.98
CA GLN A 9 -0.64 -14.05 -14.61
C GLN A 9 0.51 -14.98 -15.03
N LEU A 10 1.74 -14.44 -15.08
CA LEU A 10 2.92 -15.24 -15.40
C LEU A 10 3.35 -16.05 -14.17
N PRO A 11 3.74 -17.33 -14.36
CA PRO A 11 4.47 -18.06 -13.33
C PRO A 11 5.72 -17.29 -12.90
N ALA A 12 6.11 -17.43 -11.62
CA ALA A 12 7.22 -16.67 -11.04
C ALA A 12 8.52 -16.76 -11.86
N GLU A 13 8.88 -17.97 -12.31
CA GLU A 13 10.07 -18.20 -13.15
C GLU A 13 9.99 -17.48 -14.50
N SER A 14 8.82 -17.51 -15.14
CA SER A 14 8.58 -16.81 -16.41
C SER A 14 8.63 -15.30 -16.24
N ALA A 15 8.08 -14.77 -15.14
CA ALA A 15 8.16 -13.35 -14.79
C ALA A 15 9.61 -12.90 -14.53
N LEU A 16 10.40 -13.70 -13.81
CA LEU A 16 11.82 -13.44 -13.57
C LEU A 16 12.63 -13.48 -14.87
N ALA A 17 12.41 -14.47 -15.73
CA ALA A 17 13.06 -14.56 -17.03
C ALA A 17 12.73 -13.35 -17.91
N LYS A 18 11.45 -12.96 -18.01
CA LYS A 18 11.00 -11.78 -18.76
C LYS A 18 11.60 -10.49 -18.20
N TRP A 19 11.67 -10.34 -16.88
CA TRP A 19 12.28 -9.18 -16.24
C TRP A 19 13.79 -9.09 -16.49
N ARG A 20 14.52 -10.22 -16.45
CA ARG A 20 15.97 -10.30 -16.76
C ARG A 20 16.27 -9.97 -18.21
N ALA A 21 15.39 -10.37 -19.13
CA ALA A 21 15.53 -10.14 -20.57
C ALA A 21 15.16 -8.71 -21.01
N ALA A 22 14.74 -7.83 -20.09
CA ALA A 22 14.30 -6.48 -20.43
C ALA A 22 15.43 -5.66 -21.11
N PRO A 23 15.23 -5.17 -22.34
CA PRO A 23 16.31 -4.75 -23.24
C PRO A 23 17.06 -3.47 -22.83
N LYS A 24 16.62 -2.77 -21.78
CA LYS A 24 17.12 -1.43 -21.45
C LYS A 24 18.08 -1.35 -20.26
N ARG A 25 18.32 -2.42 -19.50
CA ARG A 25 19.27 -2.43 -18.36
C ARG A 25 19.78 -3.84 -18.07
N PRO A 26 21.06 -4.17 -18.35
CA PRO A 26 21.68 -5.37 -17.82
C PRO A 26 21.58 -5.33 -16.29
N VAL A 27 20.89 -6.30 -15.69
CA VAL A 27 20.75 -6.35 -14.24
C VAL A 27 22.00 -6.99 -13.65
N HIS A 28 22.62 -6.32 -12.68
CA HIS A 28 23.77 -6.90 -11.97
C HIS A 28 23.37 -8.24 -11.32
N PRO A 29 24.21 -9.31 -11.40
CA PRO A 29 23.84 -10.64 -10.91
C PRO A 29 23.38 -10.69 -9.45
N ALA A 30 23.97 -9.85 -8.58
CA ALA A 30 23.54 -9.77 -7.19
C ALA A 30 22.11 -9.23 -7.02
N LEU A 31 21.72 -8.24 -7.82
CA LEU A 31 20.35 -7.73 -7.82
C LEU A 31 19.38 -8.77 -8.37
N ALA A 32 19.77 -9.52 -9.41
CA ALA A 32 18.95 -10.59 -9.96
C ALA A 32 18.67 -11.71 -8.94
N ARG A 33 19.70 -12.15 -8.19
CA ARG A 33 19.54 -13.14 -7.12
C ARG A 33 18.71 -12.61 -5.96
N TRP A 34 18.94 -11.36 -5.56
CA TRP A 34 18.15 -10.73 -4.50
C TRP A 34 16.67 -10.60 -4.91
N THR A 35 16.38 -10.19 -6.15
CA THR A 35 15.01 -10.09 -6.65
C THR A 35 14.32 -11.44 -6.69
N GLU A 36 14.98 -12.49 -7.18
CA GLU A 36 14.47 -13.86 -7.14
C GLU A 36 14.11 -14.28 -5.71
N HIS A 37 15.06 -14.14 -4.77
CA HIS A 37 14.82 -14.44 -3.35
C HIS A 37 13.66 -13.64 -2.77
N ALA A 38 13.64 -12.32 -3.01
CA ALA A 38 12.60 -11.42 -2.52
C ALA A 38 11.20 -11.76 -3.06
N VAL A 39 11.13 -12.22 -4.30
CA VAL A 39 9.89 -12.66 -4.95
C VAL A 39 9.38 -13.94 -4.32
N HIS A 40 10.24 -14.95 -4.16
CA HIS A 40 9.84 -16.18 -3.48
C HIS A 40 9.42 -15.91 -2.04
N GLY A 41 10.17 -15.06 -1.33
CA GLY A 41 9.83 -14.63 0.02
C GLY A 41 8.47 -13.92 0.10
N TYR A 42 8.19 -13.01 -0.84
CA TYR A 42 6.89 -12.35 -0.94
C TYR A 42 5.75 -13.34 -1.20
N LEU A 43 5.90 -14.23 -2.17
CA LEU A 43 4.86 -15.21 -2.53
C LEU A 43 4.59 -16.20 -1.39
N ALA A 44 5.65 -16.68 -0.73
CA ALA A 44 5.53 -17.54 0.45
C ALA A 44 4.82 -16.82 1.61
N ALA A 45 5.20 -15.58 1.90
CA ALA A 45 4.55 -14.76 2.90
C ALA A 45 3.07 -14.52 2.56
N ALA A 46 2.77 -14.17 1.31
CA ALA A 46 1.42 -13.92 0.82
C ALA A 46 0.51 -15.15 0.95
N ALA A 47 1.03 -16.34 0.64
CA ALA A 47 0.32 -17.60 0.81
C ALA A 47 0.09 -17.97 2.31
N ALA A 48 0.96 -17.48 3.20
CA ALA A 48 0.86 -17.72 4.63
C ALA A 48 0.01 -16.68 5.38
N ILE A 49 -0.47 -15.63 4.70
CA ILE A 49 -1.41 -14.67 5.30
C ILE A 49 -2.75 -15.39 5.51
N PRO A 50 -3.29 -15.44 6.74
CA PRO A 50 -4.60 -16.03 6.97
C PRO A 50 -5.67 -15.31 6.15
N ALA A 51 -6.57 -16.06 5.52
CA ALA A 51 -7.74 -15.49 4.88
C ALA A 51 -8.57 -14.71 5.91
N SER A 52 -9.14 -13.58 5.50
CA SER A 52 -10.11 -12.89 6.33
C SER A 52 -11.39 -13.71 6.46
N ALA A 53 -12.09 -13.62 7.59
CA ALA A 53 -13.33 -14.33 7.85
C ALA A 53 -14.44 -14.10 6.80
N THR A 54 -14.39 -12.99 6.07
CA THR A 54 -15.38 -12.66 5.02
C THR A 54 -15.02 -13.19 3.64
N VAL A 55 -13.83 -13.76 3.47
CA VAL A 55 -13.32 -14.26 2.19
C VAL A 55 -13.61 -15.76 2.10
N PRO A 56 -14.34 -16.24 1.07
CA PRO A 56 -14.59 -17.66 0.88
C PRO A 56 -13.31 -18.47 0.71
N TYR A 57 -13.34 -19.73 1.15
CA TYR A 57 -12.21 -20.63 0.98
C TYR A 57 -11.91 -20.86 -0.50
N GLY A 58 -10.65 -20.66 -0.91
CA GLY A 58 -10.21 -20.84 -2.29
C GLY A 58 -10.48 -19.66 -3.22
N GLU A 59 -11.10 -18.57 -2.73
CA GLU A 59 -11.34 -17.34 -3.49
C GLU A 59 -10.40 -16.23 -2.99
N PRO A 60 -9.21 -16.04 -3.59
CA PRO A 60 -8.26 -15.03 -3.13
C PRO A 60 -8.76 -13.61 -3.45
N LEU A 61 -8.22 -12.62 -2.72
CA LEU A 61 -8.40 -11.22 -3.10
C LEU A 61 -7.67 -10.92 -4.42
N GLU A 62 -8.28 -10.11 -5.26
CA GLU A 62 -7.75 -9.75 -6.58
C GLU A 62 -6.82 -8.53 -6.49
N PRO A 63 -5.69 -8.51 -7.22
CA PRO A 63 -4.79 -7.36 -7.23
C PRO A 63 -5.43 -6.15 -7.92
N VAL A 64 -5.21 -4.96 -7.35
CA VAL A 64 -5.79 -3.69 -7.84
C VAL A 64 -4.70 -2.79 -8.40
N SER A 65 -4.75 -2.58 -9.72
CA SER A 65 -3.73 -1.81 -10.46
C SER A 65 -3.75 -0.32 -10.15
N ARG A 66 -4.94 0.27 -9.98
CA ARG A 66 -5.09 1.70 -9.66
C ARG A 66 -4.79 1.98 -8.20
N MET A 67 -4.10 3.10 -7.95
CA MET A 67 -3.90 3.62 -6.60
C MET A 67 -5.22 4.02 -5.97
N TRP A 68 -5.27 4.01 -4.64
CA TRP A 68 -6.39 4.56 -3.88
C TRP A 68 -5.95 5.86 -3.22
N ALA A 69 -6.80 6.87 -3.31
CA ALA A 69 -6.59 8.15 -2.66
C ALA A 69 -7.90 8.72 -2.12
N ARG A 70 -7.82 9.55 -1.10
CA ARG A 70 -8.95 10.34 -0.61
C ARG A 70 -8.58 11.82 -0.56
N GLN A 71 -9.61 12.65 -0.74
CA GLN A 71 -9.53 14.10 -0.63
C GLN A 71 -10.25 14.52 0.64
N ARG A 72 -9.59 15.35 1.44
CA ARG A 72 -10.17 15.96 2.65
C ARG A 72 -10.19 17.47 2.48
N GLY A 73 -11.17 18.13 3.11
CA GLY A 73 -11.17 19.58 3.25
C GLY A 73 -10.05 20.08 4.18
N PRO A 74 -9.99 21.40 4.43
CA PRO A 74 -8.98 21.98 5.30
C PRO A 74 -9.10 21.39 6.71
N LEU A 75 -7.95 21.04 7.31
CA LEU A 75 -7.87 20.43 8.63
C LEU A 75 -7.80 21.50 9.73
N LYS A 76 -7.21 22.65 9.42
CA LYS A 76 -7.10 23.83 10.28
C LYS A 76 -7.36 25.12 9.49
N PRO A 77 -7.72 26.23 10.17
CA PRO A 77 -7.78 27.54 9.53
C PRO A 77 -6.43 27.92 8.91
N GLY A 78 -6.41 28.23 7.61
CA GLY A 78 -5.20 28.55 6.85
C GLY A 78 -4.55 27.37 6.13
N ASP A 79 -5.05 26.16 6.32
CA ASP A 79 -4.63 25.00 5.52
C ASP A 79 -5.19 25.08 4.08
N PRO A 80 -4.56 24.37 3.12
CA PRO A 80 -5.10 24.22 1.76
C PRO A 80 -6.55 23.73 1.75
N ASP A 81 -7.32 24.19 0.76
CA ASP A 81 -8.72 23.80 0.60
C ASP A 81 -8.91 22.29 0.48
N VAL A 82 -7.90 21.58 -0.05
CA VAL A 82 -7.91 20.12 -0.15
C VAL A 82 -6.56 19.48 0.15
N HIS A 83 -6.59 18.46 1.01
CA HIS A 83 -5.49 17.53 1.26
C HIS A 83 -5.75 16.20 0.57
N GLU A 84 -4.71 15.67 -0.08
CA GLU A 84 -4.77 14.40 -0.80
C GLU A 84 -3.86 13.37 -0.12
N GLU A 85 -4.47 12.28 0.32
CA GLU A 85 -3.78 11.14 0.93
C GLU A 85 -3.91 9.94 0.01
N MET A 86 -2.81 9.26 -0.27
CA MET A 86 -2.80 8.11 -1.19
C MET A 86 -1.96 6.94 -0.69
N VAL A 87 -2.34 5.74 -1.12
CA VAL A 87 -1.56 4.50 -0.94
C VAL A 87 -1.16 3.93 -2.30
N ALA A 88 0.15 3.73 -2.46
CA ALA A 88 0.76 3.31 -3.73
C ALA A 88 1.24 1.85 -3.74
N GLU A 89 1.33 1.22 -2.58
CA GLU A 89 1.79 -0.17 -2.39
C GLU A 89 0.83 -1.21 -3.02
N ARG A 90 1.11 -2.51 -2.78
CA ARG A 90 0.35 -3.62 -3.36
C ARG A 90 -1.06 -3.65 -2.77
N ARG A 91 -2.08 -3.39 -3.59
CA ARG A 91 -3.48 -3.31 -3.20
C ARG A 91 -4.23 -4.52 -3.68
N TYR A 92 -5.15 -5.00 -2.87
CA TYR A 92 -5.99 -6.15 -3.16
C TYR A 92 -7.44 -5.87 -2.74
N ALA A 93 -8.42 -6.34 -3.50
CA ALA A 93 -9.82 -6.18 -3.18
C ALA A 93 -10.65 -7.39 -3.62
N GLY A 94 -11.74 -7.63 -2.91
CA GLY A 94 -12.67 -8.73 -3.20
C GLY A 94 -13.52 -9.03 -1.97
N HIS A 95 -14.75 -9.53 -2.17
CA HIS A 95 -15.63 -9.97 -1.08
C HIS A 95 -15.88 -8.91 0.02
N GLY A 96 -15.89 -7.63 -0.36
CA GLY A 96 -16.03 -6.51 0.59
C GLY A 96 -14.78 -6.21 1.42
N VAL A 97 -13.64 -6.84 1.14
CA VAL A 97 -12.34 -6.58 1.77
C VAL A 97 -11.49 -5.67 0.90
N ARG A 98 -10.76 -4.76 1.52
CA ARG A 98 -9.62 -4.07 0.93
C ARG A 98 -8.38 -4.31 1.74
N GLU A 99 -7.35 -4.85 1.10
CA GLU A 99 -6.08 -5.17 1.73
C GLU A 99 -4.95 -4.38 1.07
N LEU A 100 -4.08 -3.76 1.88
CA LEU A 100 -2.82 -3.20 1.44
C LEU A 100 -1.69 -4.06 1.99
N ARG A 101 -0.79 -4.50 1.11
CA ARG A 101 0.44 -5.20 1.48
C ARG A 101 1.62 -4.28 1.27
N ILE A 102 2.25 -3.87 2.37
CA ILE A 102 3.48 -3.09 2.37
C ILE A 102 4.66 -4.05 2.25
N VAL A 103 5.45 -3.87 1.19
CA VAL A 103 6.65 -4.68 0.98
C VAL A 103 7.84 -4.03 1.67
N ARG A 104 8.53 -4.79 2.51
CA ARG A 104 9.75 -4.37 3.21
C ARG A 104 10.92 -5.22 2.71
N ALA A 105 12.06 -4.59 2.43
CA ALA A 105 13.25 -5.31 1.95
C ALA A 105 13.81 -6.27 3.00
N GLY A 106 13.76 -5.89 4.28
CA GLY A 106 14.19 -6.71 5.42
C GLY A 106 13.04 -7.43 6.14
N SER A 107 13.35 -8.08 7.26
CA SER A 107 12.37 -8.74 8.11
C SER A 107 11.42 -7.73 8.77
N VAL A 108 10.19 -8.17 9.05
CA VAL A 108 9.19 -7.40 9.79
C VAL A 108 8.97 -7.91 11.21
N ARG A 109 9.68 -8.97 11.66
CA ARG A 109 9.46 -9.61 12.98
C ARG A 109 9.71 -8.72 14.18
N ASP A 110 10.70 -7.83 14.11
CA ASP A 110 11.08 -6.92 15.20
C ASP A 110 11.00 -5.45 14.79
N ARG A 111 10.36 -5.17 13.65
CA ARG A 111 10.24 -3.82 13.12
C ARG A 111 9.32 -2.98 14.01
N PRO A 112 9.76 -1.78 14.47
CA PRO A 112 8.90 -0.83 15.14
C PRO A 112 7.75 -0.40 14.23
N GLN A 113 6.54 -0.34 14.79
CA GLN A 113 5.35 0.11 14.08
C GLN A 113 5.27 1.64 14.14
N ASP A 114 5.12 2.27 12.99
CA ASP A 114 4.75 3.67 12.90
C ASP A 114 3.22 3.80 12.95
N LYS A 115 2.70 4.21 14.10
CA LYS A 115 1.25 4.33 14.33
C LYS A 115 0.61 5.32 13.36
N ALA A 116 1.29 6.41 13.01
CA ALA A 116 0.77 7.40 12.09
C ALA A 116 0.75 6.86 10.65
N GLU A 117 1.78 6.12 10.22
CA GLU A 117 1.81 5.43 8.92
C GLU A 117 0.63 4.45 8.82
N ILE A 118 0.41 3.65 9.87
CA ILE A 118 -0.71 2.69 9.93
C ILE A 118 -2.05 3.42 9.85
N ALA A 119 -2.24 4.43 10.69
CA ALA A 119 -3.48 5.19 10.80
C ALA A 119 -3.85 5.87 9.47
N MET A 120 -2.88 6.53 8.81
CA MET A 120 -3.09 7.10 7.48
C MET A 120 -3.42 6.04 6.43
N ALA A 121 -2.68 4.92 6.39
CA ALA A 121 -2.91 3.87 5.41
C ALA A 121 -4.32 3.26 5.55
N VAL A 122 -4.77 2.95 6.78
CA VAL A 122 -6.10 2.36 7.01
C VAL A 122 -7.22 3.37 6.76
N GLY A 123 -7.00 4.65 7.06
CA GLY A 123 -7.92 5.73 6.70
C GLY A 123 -8.12 5.85 5.19
N VAL A 124 -7.03 5.74 4.41
CA VAL A 124 -7.12 5.70 2.94
C VAL A 124 -7.78 4.41 2.46
N LEU A 125 -7.54 3.26 3.07
CA LEU A 125 -8.22 2.02 2.66
C LEU A 125 -9.74 2.08 2.88
N ALA A 126 -10.17 2.70 3.97
CA ALA A 126 -11.57 2.84 4.37
C ALA A 126 -12.41 3.71 3.40
N SER A 127 -11.86 4.80 2.87
CA SER A 127 -12.59 5.76 1.98
C SER A 127 -11.97 5.96 0.61
N GLY A 128 -10.81 5.38 0.36
CA GLY A 128 -9.99 5.69 -0.81
C GLY A 128 -10.71 5.34 -2.10
N ARG A 129 -10.61 6.23 -3.07
CA ARG A 129 -11.21 6.10 -4.40
C ARG A 129 -10.10 5.82 -5.41
N PRO A 130 -10.38 5.05 -6.48
CA PRO A 130 -9.39 4.79 -7.52
C PRO A 130 -8.96 6.10 -8.17
N VAL A 131 -7.65 6.30 -8.26
CA VAL A 131 -7.06 7.47 -8.92
C VAL A 131 -7.19 7.30 -10.44
N LEU A 132 -7.81 8.29 -11.09
CA LEU A 132 -8.02 8.33 -12.55
C LEU A 132 -7.01 9.20 -13.28
N SER A 133 -6.52 10.24 -12.62
CA SER A 133 -5.49 11.14 -13.17
C SER A 133 -4.09 10.56 -13.03
N SER A 134 -3.13 11.13 -13.77
CA SER A 134 -1.71 10.85 -13.54
C SER A 134 -1.29 11.38 -12.16
N ARG A 135 -0.60 10.56 -11.36
CA ARG A 135 0.01 11.00 -10.09
C ARG A 135 1.12 12.04 -10.26
N TRP A 136 1.62 12.20 -11.48
CA TRP A 136 2.64 13.18 -11.82
C TRP A 136 2.04 14.51 -12.27
N SER A 137 0.72 14.58 -12.39
CA SER A 137 0.05 15.85 -12.60
C SER A 137 0.22 16.73 -11.38
N LYS A 138 0.43 18.03 -11.60
CA LYS A 138 0.38 19.03 -10.52
C LYS A 138 -1.05 19.41 -10.14
N SER A 139 -2.05 18.90 -10.86
CA SER A 139 -3.46 19.15 -10.56
C SER A 139 -3.98 18.14 -9.54
N ARG A 140 -5.05 18.54 -8.82
CA ARG A 140 -5.81 17.68 -7.92
C ARG A 140 -6.14 16.33 -8.56
N LEU A 141 -6.08 15.26 -7.77
CA LEU A 141 -6.39 13.92 -8.22
C LEU A 141 -7.86 13.83 -8.67
N THR A 142 -8.06 13.29 -9.87
CA THR A 142 -9.40 12.89 -10.32
C THR A 142 -9.70 11.52 -9.74
N LEU A 143 -10.76 11.42 -8.94
CA LEU A 143 -11.12 10.19 -8.23
C LEU A 143 -12.34 9.51 -8.87
N GLY A 144 -12.25 8.20 -9.10
CA GLY A 144 -13.30 7.39 -9.71
C GLY A 144 -14.39 6.98 -8.71
N ARG A 145 -15.30 6.08 -9.14
CA ARG A 145 -16.34 5.54 -8.26
C ARG A 145 -15.74 4.64 -7.18
N PHE A 146 -16.43 4.61 -6.05
CA PHE A 146 -16.02 3.94 -4.83
C PHE A 146 -16.96 2.78 -4.55
N GLU A 147 -16.41 1.60 -4.33
CA GLU A 147 -17.13 0.51 -3.68
C GLU A 147 -16.73 0.47 -2.20
N PRO A 148 -17.68 0.66 -1.27
CA PRO A 148 -17.40 0.61 0.15
C PRO A 148 -16.81 -0.74 0.57
N ALA A 149 -15.68 -0.67 1.27
CA ALA A 149 -15.16 -1.83 1.99
C ALA A 149 -16.04 -2.09 3.22
N ARG A 150 -16.26 -3.37 3.53
CA ARG A 150 -16.81 -3.83 4.82
C ARG A 150 -15.69 -4.15 5.80
N LEU A 151 -14.51 -4.51 5.27
CA LEU A 151 -13.31 -4.78 6.03
C LEU A 151 -12.10 -4.14 5.35
N VAL A 152 -11.23 -3.54 6.16
CA VAL A 152 -9.95 -2.98 5.79
C VAL A 152 -8.84 -3.76 6.46
N ARG A 153 -7.79 -4.07 5.72
CA ARG A 153 -6.64 -4.81 6.22
C ARG A 153 -5.32 -4.22 5.75
N LEU A 154 -4.38 -4.08 6.68
CA LEU A 154 -3.03 -3.63 6.41
C LEU A 154 -2.05 -4.72 6.83
N VAL A 155 -1.23 -5.18 5.89
CA VAL A 155 -0.24 -6.24 6.11
C VAL A 155 1.14 -5.72 5.74
N GLU A 156 2.14 -6.03 6.55
CA GLU A 156 3.55 -5.87 6.21
C GLU A 156 4.15 -7.22 5.83
N ILE A 157 4.99 -7.25 4.78
CA ILE A 157 5.68 -8.44 4.30
C ILE A 157 7.18 -8.14 4.19
N GLY A 158 8.01 -8.96 4.83
CA GLY A 158 9.47 -8.94 4.71
C GLY A 158 9.97 -9.86 3.62
N CYS A 159 10.61 -9.31 2.60
CA CYS A 159 11.12 -10.07 1.45
C CYS A 159 12.32 -10.97 1.77
N VAL A 160 13.11 -10.66 2.81
CA VAL A 160 14.33 -11.41 3.11
C VAL A 160 14.06 -12.75 3.79
N ASP A 161 13.01 -12.84 4.61
CA ASP A 161 12.74 -14.01 5.46
C ASP A 161 11.28 -14.49 5.39
N ALA A 162 10.52 -13.97 4.41
CA ALA A 162 9.09 -14.24 4.23
C ALA A 162 8.23 -13.94 5.48
N SER A 163 8.71 -13.09 6.39
CA SER A 163 7.92 -12.68 7.55
C SER A 163 6.71 -11.88 7.10
N GLN A 164 5.57 -12.09 7.77
CA GLN A 164 4.37 -11.29 7.60
C GLN A 164 3.85 -10.82 8.94
N ARG A 165 3.20 -9.65 8.94
CA ARG A 165 2.51 -9.12 10.11
C ARG A 165 1.27 -8.34 9.69
N ILE A 166 0.12 -8.70 10.23
CA ILE A 166 -1.10 -7.90 10.13
C ILE A 166 -0.94 -6.70 11.09
N LEU A 167 -0.94 -5.49 10.54
CA LEU A 167 -0.83 -4.24 11.30
C LEU A 167 -2.20 -3.70 11.71
N PHE A 168 -3.22 -4.02 10.92
CA PHE A 168 -4.60 -3.64 11.17
C PHE A 168 -5.54 -4.59 10.42
N GLU A 169 -6.64 -4.97 11.06
CA GLU A 169 -7.78 -5.64 10.44
C GLU A 169 -9.03 -5.17 11.19
N GLY A 170 -9.98 -4.59 10.47
CA GLY A 170 -11.17 -4.01 11.08
C GLY A 170 -12.11 -3.37 10.07
N THR A 171 -13.23 -2.87 10.57
CA THR A 171 -14.22 -2.13 9.81
C THR A 171 -13.71 -0.75 9.39
N PRO A 172 -14.34 -0.09 8.39
CA PRO A 172 -14.07 1.31 8.07
C PRO A 172 -14.18 2.24 9.29
N ASP A 173 -15.16 2.02 10.17
CA ASP A 173 -15.39 2.86 11.35
C ASP A 173 -14.23 2.74 12.35
N GLU A 174 -13.73 1.53 12.60
CA GLU A 174 -12.54 1.31 13.41
C GLU A 174 -11.28 1.91 12.78
N ALA A 175 -11.18 1.88 11.45
CA ALA A 175 -10.09 2.51 10.72
C ALA A 175 -10.13 4.04 10.84
N TYR A 176 -11.32 4.65 10.80
CA TYR A 176 -11.49 6.08 11.06
C TYR A 176 -11.19 6.45 12.49
N ALA A 177 -11.69 5.70 13.47
CA ALA A 177 -11.39 5.93 14.88
C ALA A 177 -9.87 5.92 15.15
N ARG A 178 -9.14 4.98 14.52
CA ARG A 178 -7.68 4.92 14.57
C ARG A 178 -7.01 6.09 13.84
N TYR A 179 -7.54 6.49 12.70
CA TYR A 179 -7.05 7.67 11.99
C TYR A 179 -7.18 8.93 12.85
N ASP A 180 -8.37 9.18 13.39
CA ASP A 180 -8.67 10.40 14.14
C ASP A 180 -7.84 10.47 15.43
N SER A 181 -7.59 9.35 16.12
CA SER A 181 -6.75 9.33 17.33
C SER A 181 -5.28 9.64 17.07
N ASP A 182 -4.72 9.14 15.96
CA ASP A 182 -3.28 9.11 15.74
C ASP A 182 -2.77 10.20 14.78
N VAL A 183 -3.64 10.70 13.89
CA VAL A 183 -3.24 11.59 12.79
C VAL A 183 -3.39 13.08 13.14
N GLU A 184 -4.33 13.47 14.01
CA GLU A 184 -4.43 14.87 14.48
C GLU A 184 -3.14 15.37 15.15
N ALA A 185 -2.47 14.49 15.91
CA ALA A 185 -1.18 14.78 16.54
C ALA A 185 -0.01 14.89 15.53
N HIS A 186 -0.18 14.37 14.32
CA HIS A 186 0.90 14.21 13.32
C HIS A 186 0.79 15.17 12.13
N ILE A 187 -0.43 15.57 11.74
CA ILE A 187 -0.71 16.48 10.61
C ILE A 187 0.11 17.78 10.71
N GLY A 188 0.29 18.32 11.92
CA GLY A 188 1.08 19.54 12.14
C GLY A 188 2.55 19.41 11.69
N LYS A 189 3.13 18.20 11.71
CA LYS A 189 4.50 17.94 11.26
C LYS A 189 4.62 17.73 9.76
N VAL A 190 3.56 17.20 9.13
CA VAL A 190 3.50 16.94 7.68
C VAL A 190 3.26 18.24 6.88
N ILE A 191 2.41 19.13 7.40
CA ILE A 191 2.06 20.41 6.76
C ILE A 191 3.21 21.43 6.85
N ALA A 192 4.05 21.38 7.90
CA ALA A 192 5.15 22.32 8.12
C ALA A 192 6.34 22.19 7.15
N GLY A 193 6.22 21.42 6.06
CA GLY A 193 7.24 21.33 5.00
C GLY A 193 8.43 20.43 5.33
N ASP A 194 8.53 19.91 6.55
CA ASP A 194 9.41 18.78 6.84
C ASP A 194 8.76 17.53 6.25
N SER A 195 9.13 17.20 5.02
CA SER A 195 8.61 16.06 4.27
C SER A 195 8.61 14.80 5.15
N TYR A 196 7.46 14.45 5.72
CA TYR A 196 7.27 13.17 6.37
C TYR A 196 7.43 12.12 5.29
N ARG A 197 8.55 11.41 5.34
CA ARG A 197 8.89 10.27 4.48
C ARG A 197 8.68 9.01 5.29
N PRO A 198 7.48 8.42 5.30
CA PRO A 198 7.29 7.12 5.92
C PRO A 198 8.19 6.12 5.18
N GLY A 199 9.04 5.42 5.96
CA GLY A 199 9.98 4.43 5.47
C GLY A 199 11.16 5.00 4.68
N LYS A 200 12.35 5.07 5.30
CA LYS A 200 13.64 5.33 4.61
C LYS A 200 13.96 4.35 3.45
N GLN A 201 13.10 3.38 3.12
CA GLN A 201 13.26 2.44 1.99
C GLN A 201 11.94 2.03 1.28
N GLY A 202 10.82 2.76 1.45
CA GLY A 202 9.59 2.43 0.73
C GLY A 202 8.42 3.29 1.22
N GLY A 203 7.98 4.23 0.38
CA GLY A 203 6.96 5.23 0.72
C GLY A 203 5.55 4.65 0.65
N VAL A 204 4.98 4.34 1.81
CA VAL A 204 3.67 3.70 1.94
C VAL A 204 2.52 4.69 1.75
N VAL A 205 2.69 5.91 2.24
CA VAL A 205 1.69 6.98 2.19
C VAL A 205 2.37 8.24 1.67
N GLN A 206 1.74 8.91 0.71
CA GLN A 206 2.16 10.23 0.23
C GLN A 206 1.05 11.24 0.54
N SER A 207 1.43 12.34 1.19
CA SER A 207 0.65 13.58 1.20
C SER A 207 1.19 14.42 0.06
N LEU A 208 0.37 14.68 -0.95
CA LEU A 208 0.72 15.68 -1.96
C LEU A 208 0.47 17.06 -1.36
N GLY A 209 1.45 17.96 -1.49
CA GLY A 209 1.35 19.35 -1.04
C GLY A 209 0.26 20.11 -1.81
N PRO A 210 -0.04 21.35 -1.39
CA PRO A 210 -1.11 22.15 -2.00
C PRO A 210 -0.94 22.29 -3.52
N VAL A 211 -2.09 22.24 -4.21
CA VAL A 211 -2.26 22.68 -5.60
C VAL A 211 -2.84 24.07 -5.60
#